data_AF-A0A5D2CTT3-F1
#
_entry.id   AF-A0A5D2CTT3-F1
#
_cell.length_a   1.000
_cell.length_b   1.000
_cell.length_c   1.000
_cell.angle_alpha   90.00
_cell.angle_beta   90.00
_cell.angle_gamma   90.00
#
_symmetry.space_group_name_H-M   'P 1'
#
loop_
_entity.id
_entity.type
_entity.pdbx_description
1 polymer ?
#
loop_
_entity_poly.entity_id
_entity_poly.type
_entity_poly.pdbx_seq_one_letter_code
_entity_poly.pdbx_strand_id
1 'polypeptide(L)'
;MGCVTYVTRDGSDQPQPRMAFTRDALLIRGCGRTDFQGGSSQQLYKSVHSQIFTLPKETLLYLAHDYKGFSVTTVGEEMLYNPSLTKDEETFKNIMENLNLAYPKMIDVAVPANMVCGLQDLEPKAN
;
A
#
# COMPACT_ATOMS: atom_id res chain seq x y z
N MET A 1 5.74 10.62 1.89
CA MET A 1 6.79 9.88 1.15
C MET A 1 7.42 8.85 2.09
N GLY A 2 7.48 7.56 1.74
CA GLY A 2 8.06 6.54 2.64
C GLY A 2 7.61 5.09 2.40
N CYS A 3 6.58 4.89 1.58
CA CYS A 3 6.15 3.54 1.21
C CYS A 3 7.17 2.88 0.27
N VAL A 4 7.50 1.62 0.56
CA VAL A 4 8.34 0.76 -0.27
C VAL A 4 7.60 -0.55 -0.50
N THR A 5 7.78 -1.14 -1.69
CA THR A 5 7.33 -2.48 -2.00
C THR A 5 8.55 -3.40 -1.99
N TYR A 6 8.49 -4.48 -1.21
CA TYR A 6 9.54 -5.50 -1.22
C TYR A 6 9.17 -6.58 -2.22
N VAL A 7 10.08 -6.94 -3.13
CA VAL A 7 9.84 -7.98 -4.13
C VAL A 7 10.88 -9.07 -3.96
N THR A 8 10.48 -10.34 -4.02
CA THR A 8 11.44 -11.46 -4.07
C THR A 8 12.39 -11.27 -5.25
N ARG A 9 13.64 -11.70 -5.06
CA ARG A 9 14.66 -11.60 -6.11
C ARG A 9 14.26 -12.41 -7.33
N ASP A 10 14.83 -12.03 -8.47
CA ASP A 10 14.81 -12.87 -9.66
C ASP A 10 15.91 -13.94 -9.55
N GLY A 11 15.69 -15.12 -10.12
CA GLY A 11 16.60 -16.26 -10.04
C GLY A 11 15.88 -17.60 -10.05
N SER A 12 16.57 -18.64 -10.54
CA SER A 12 16.05 -20.02 -10.55
C SER A 12 16.02 -20.67 -9.17
N ASP A 13 16.78 -20.15 -8.22
CA ASP A 13 16.84 -20.54 -6.81
C ASP A 13 15.86 -19.74 -5.92
N GLN A 14 15.12 -18.81 -6.50
CA GLN A 14 14.18 -17.93 -5.79
C GLN A 14 12.74 -18.44 -5.91
N PRO A 15 11.83 -18.01 -5.00
CA PRO A 15 10.42 -18.39 -5.08
C PRO A 15 9.77 -17.98 -6.40
N GLN A 16 9.04 -18.93 -7.00
CA GLN A 16 8.26 -18.73 -8.22
C GLN A 16 6.79 -19.18 -7.98
N PRO A 17 5.78 -18.37 -8.36
CA PRO A 17 5.91 -17.02 -8.92
C PRO A 17 6.51 -16.04 -7.92
N ARG A 18 7.04 -14.91 -8.42
CA ARG A 18 7.58 -13.85 -7.56
C ARG A 18 6.49 -13.34 -6.60
N MET A 19 6.91 -12.82 -5.46
CA MET A 19 6.03 -12.22 -4.46
C MET A 19 6.41 -10.77 -4.25
N ALA A 20 5.42 -9.87 -4.22
CA ALA A 20 5.58 -8.47 -3.90
C ALA A 20 4.72 -8.10 -2.69
N PHE A 21 5.35 -7.48 -1.69
CA PHE A 21 4.72 -7.00 -0.47
C PHE A 21 4.42 -5.50 -0.61
N THR A 22 3.20 -5.17 -1.04
CA THR A 22 2.78 -3.83 -1.51
C THR A 22 2.39 -2.88 -0.39
N ARG A 23 2.33 -3.36 0.86
CA ARG A 23 1.84 -2.62 2.03
C ARG A 23 0.46 -2.02 1.73
N ASP A 24 0.30 -0.70 1.83
CA ASP A 24 -0.94 0.02 1.52
C ASP A 24 -0.91 0.70 0.15
N ALA A 25 0.15 0.55 -0.65
CA ALA A 25 0.20 1.19 -1.97
C ALA A 25 -0.80 0.57 -2.94
N LEU A 26 -0.95 -0.75 -2.90
CA LEU A 26 -1.97 -1.49 -3.62
C LEU A 26 -2.67 -2.40 -2.62
N LEU A 27 -4.02 -2.41 -2.67
CA LEU A 27 -4.88 -3.31 -1.92
C LEU A 27 -5.67 -4.23 -2.89
N ILE A 28 -6.25 -5.34 -2.43
CA ILE A 28 -7.04 -6.23 -3.29
C ILE A 28 -8.28 -5.46 -3.74
N ARG A 29 -8.39 -5.22 -5.05
CA ARG A 29 -9.42 -4.36 -5.67
C ARG A 29 -9.47 -2.96 -5.07
N GLY A 30 -8.33 -2.40 -4.64
CA GLY A 30 -8.26 -1.06 -4.08
C GLY A 30 -6.84 -0.51 -3.95
N CYS A 31 -6.71 0.57 -3.18
CA CYS A 31 -5.42 1.14 -2.77
C CYS A 31 -5.60 1.89 -1.44
N GLY A 32 -4.50 2.20 -0.76
CA GLY A 32 -4.52 3.00 0.46
C GLY A 32 -4.92 4.45 0.20
N ARG A 33 -5.41 5.12 1.24
CA ARG A 33 -5.76 6.54 1.21
C ARG A 33 -4.52 7.42 1.03
N THR A 34 -4.71 8.61 0.46
CA THR A 34 -3.60 9.51 0.05
C THR A 34 -3.70 10.91 0.66
N ASP A 35 -4.68 11.16 1.51
CA ASP A 35 -5.03 12.46 2.11
C ASP A 35 -4.32 12.76 3.45
N PHE A 36 -3.54 11.81 3.98
CA PHE A 36 -2.74 11.95 5.21
C PHE A 36 -1.26 11.64 4.98
N GLN A 37 -0.40 11.92 5.98
CA GLN A 37 1.02 11.55 6.01
C GLN A 37 1.85 12.04 4.80
N GLY A 38 1.44 13.16 4.20
CA GLY A 38 2.06 13.69 2.97
C GLY A 38 1.89 12.76 1.77
N GLY A 39 0.76 12.06 1.70
CA GLY A 39 0.34 11.25 0.57
C GLY A 39 -0.02 12.09 -0.67
N SER A 40 -0.03 11.43 -1.84
CA SER A 40 -0.43 12.04 -3.10
C SER A 40 -1.00 10.97 -4.03
N SER A 41 -2.24 11.18 -4.50
CA SER A 41 -2.90 10.28 -5.46
C SER A 41 -2.11 10.18 -6.76
N GLN A 42 -1.58 11.30 -7.26
CA GLN A 42 -0.71 11.29 -8.43
C GLN A 42 0.55 10.44 -8.21
N GLN A 43 1.23 10.62 -7.08
CA GLN A 43 2.44 9.86 -6.79
C GLN A 43 2.14 8.36 -6.63
N LEU A 44 1.03 8.03 -5.95
CA LEU A 44 0.58 6.66 -5.77
C LEU A 44 0.33 5.98 -7.12
N TYR A 45 -0.47 6.63 -7.99
CA TYR A 45 -0.79 6.13 -9.32
C TYR A 45 0.48 5.83 -10.13
N LYS A 46 1.39 6.80 -10.23
CA LYS A 46 2.67 6.64 -10.94
C LYS A 46 3.54 5.54 -10.34
N SER A 47 3.55 5.39 -9.02
CA SER A 47 4.33 4.37 -8.33
C SER A 47 3.80 2.96 -8.63
N VAL A 48 2.48 2.76 -8.53
CA VAL A 48 1.86 1.46 -8.86
C VAL A 48 2.10 1.09 -10.32
N HIS A 49 1.84 2.02 -11.25
CA HIS A 49 1.97 1.76 -12.68
C HIS A 49 3.41 1.51 -13.13
N SER A 50 4.39 2.20 -12.54
CA SER A 50 5.81 2.05 -12.93
C SER A 50 6.56 0.95 -12.19
N GLN A 51 6.16 0.60 -10.97
CA GLN A 51 6.91 -0.33 -10.11
C GLN A 51 6.20 -1.68 -9.88
N ILE A 52 4.87 -1.69 -9.82
CA ILE A 52 4.10 -2.91 -9.48
C ILE A 52 3.50 -3.53 -10.75
N PHE A 53 2.84 -2.73 -11.60
CA PHE A 53 2.22 -3.23 -12.85
C PHE A 53 3.24 -3.55 -13.95
N THR A 54 4.53 -3.29 -13.71
CA THR A 54 5.64 -3.71 -14.57
C THR A 54 6.19 -5.09 -14.19
N LEU A 55 5.76 -5.68 -13.07
CA LEU A 55 6.12 -7.04 -12.67
C LEU A 55 5.37 -8.09 -13.52
N PRO A 56 5.86 -9.35 -13.59
CA PRO A 56 5.14 -10.43 -14.26
C PRO A 56 3.71 -10.59 -13.72
N LYS A 57 2.75 -10.92 -14.59
CA LYS A 57 1.32 -10.91 -14.25
C LYS A 57 0.96 -11.91 -13.14
N GLU A 58 1.68 -13.02 -13.08
CA GLU A 58 1.56 -14.09 -12.09
C GLU A 58 2.16 -13.73 -10.73
N THR A 59 2.87 -12.60 -10.61
CA THR A 59 3.46 -12.15 -9.35
C THR A 59 2.37 -12.00 -8.29
N LEU A 60 2.54 -12.69 -7.16
CA LEU A 60 1.64 -12.63 -6.02
C LEU A 60 1.81 -11.30 -5.30
N LEU A 61 0.69 -10.65 -5.00
CA LEU A 61 0.65 -9.39 -4.25
C LEU A 61 0.12 -9.66 -2.85
N TYR A 62 0.99 -9.43 -1.86
CA TYR A 62 0.68 -9.49 -0.43
C TYR A 62 0.67 -8.09 0.15
N LEU A 63 -0.35 -7.77 0.93
CA LEU A 63 -0.72 -6.40 1.27
C LEU A 63 -0.73 -6.25 2.79
N ALA A 64 -0.62 -5.02 3.30
CA ALA A 64 -0.61 -4.82 4.76
C ALA A 64 -1.99 -5.02 5.39
N HIS A 65 -3.05 -4.74 4.63
CA HIS A 65 -4.43 -4.81 5.11
C HIS A 65 -5.36 -5.40 4.05
N ASP A 66 -6.39 -6.09 4.52
CA ASP A 66 -7.57 -6.43 3.74
C ASP A 66 -8.80 -6.31 4.65
N TYR A 67 -9.90 -5.82 4.10
CA TYR A 67 -11.14 -5.54 4.85
C TYR A 67 -12.31 -6.44 4.42
N LYS A 68 -12.05 -7.46 3.60
CA LYS A 68 -13.06 -8.34 2.97
C LYS A 68 -12.77 -9.84 3.15
N GLY A 69 -11.70 -10.21 3.84
CA GLY A 69 -11.30 -11.59 4.12
C GLY A 69 -10.40 -12.22 3.04
N PHE A 70 -9.82 -11.43 2.15
CA PHE A 70 -8.88 -11.90 1.13
C PHE A 70 -7.43 -11.88 1.63
N SER A 71 -6.60 -12.79 1.13
CA SER A 71 -5.21 -12.96 1.57
C SER A 71 -4.16 -12.63 0.52
N VAL A 72 -4.48 -12.78 -0.77
CA VAL A 72 -3.53 -12.60 -1.88
C VAL A 72 -4.28 -12.26 -3.17
N THR A 73 -3.66 -11.50 -4.06
CA THR A 73 -4.07 -11.32 -5.46
C THR A 73 -2.83 -11.38 -6.37
N THR A 74 -2.98 -11.09 -7.66
CA THR A 74 -1.86 -11.05 -8.61
C THR A 74 -1.79 -9.71 -9.32
N VAL A 75 -0.63 -9.39 -9.88
CA VAL A 75 -0.45 -8.21 -10.74
C VAL A 75 -1.46 -8.22 -11.88
N GLY A 76 -1.61 -9.36 -12.56
CA GLY A 76 -2.53 -9.50 -13.69
C GLY A 76 -3.99 -9.27 -13.30
N GLU A 77 -4.41 -9.79 -12.15
CA GLU A 77 -5.76 -9.54 -11.66
C GLU A 77 -6.01 -8.07 -11.35
N GLU A 78 -5.09 -7.39 -10.68
CA GLU A 78 -5.27 -5.97 -10.30
C GLU A 78 -5.20 -5.04 -11.51
N MET A 79 -4.38 -5.36 -12.52
CA MET A 79 -4.38 -4.65 -13.80
C MET A 79 -5.71 -4.76 -14.57
N LEU A 80 -6.51 -5.80 -14.31
CA LEU A 80 -7.79 -6.02 -14.99
C LEU A 80 -8.99 -5.55 -14.15
N TYR A 81 -8.93 -5.75 -12.84
CA TYR A 81 -10.11 -5.70 -11.97
C TYR A 81 -10.03 -4.64 -10.86
N ASN A 82 -8.92 -3.91 -10.71
CA ASN A 82 -8.87 -2.84 -9.72
C ASN A 82 -9.79 -1.68 -10.15
N PRO A 83 -10.82 -1.30 -9.37
CA PRO A 83 -11.84 -0.35 -9.81
C PRO A 83 -11.31 1.07 -10.00
N SER A 84 -10.21 1.42 -9.34
CA SER A 84 -9.64 2.78 -9.36
C SER A 84 -8.34 2.82 -10.16
N LEU A 85 -7.41 1.89 -9.93
CA LEU A 85 -6.08 1.90 -10.54
C LEU A 85 -6.06 1.51 -12.03
N THR A 86 -7.17 0.96 -12.55
CA THR A 86 -7.36 0.70 -13.99
C THR A 86 -7.90 1.90 -14.77
N LYS A 87 -8.27 2.98 -14.07
CA LYS A 87 -8.67 4.24 -14.70
C LYS A 87 -7.44 5.05 -15.10
N ASP A 88 -7.61 6.05 -15.93
CA ASP A 88 -6.55 7.04 -16.20
C ASP A 88 -6.21 7.85 -14.93
N GLU A 89 -5.04 8.50 -14.92
CA GLU A 89 -4.51 9.21 -13.77
C GLU A 89 -5.46 10.31 -13.25
N GLU A 90 -6.14 11.03 -14.14
CA GLU A 90 -7.04 12.12 -13.77
C GLU A 90 -8.31 11.56 -13.10
N THR A 91 -8.93 10.55 -13.72
CA THR A 91 -10.07 9.85 -13.14
C THR A 91 -9.71 9.22 -11.78
N PHE A 92 -8.53 8.61 -11.66
CA PHE A 92 -8.06 8.06 -10.39
C PHE A 92 -7.95 9.14 -9.30
N LYS A 93 -7.31 10.28 -9.60
CA LYS A 93 -7.22 11.39 -8.65
C LYS A 93 -8.59 11.88 -8.21
N ASN A 94 -9.50 12.08 -9.16
CA ASN A 94 -10.86 12.53 -8.88
C ASN A 94 -11.61 11.53 -7.98
N ILE A 95 -11.46 10.22 -8.21
CA ILE A 95 -12.04 9.20 -7.32
C ILE A 95 -11.49 9.35 -5.90
N MET A 96 -10.16 9.42 -5.76
CA MET A 96 -9.50 9.48 -4.45
C MET A 96 -9.87 10.73 -3.64
N GLU A 97 -9.99 11.88 -4.31
CA GLU A 97 -10.38 13.15 -3.68
C GLU A 97 -11.83 13.13 -3.17
N ASN A 98 -12.70 12.31 -3.77
CA ASN A 98 -14.14 12.28 -3.44
C ASN A 98 -14.56 11.09 -2.55
N LEU A 99 -13.61 10.35 -1.96
CA LEU A 99 -13.94 9.19 -1.10
C LEU A 99 -14.62 9.57 0.23
N ASN A 100 -14.51 10.82 0.69
CA ASN A 100 -15.13 11.34 1.93
C ASN A 100 -14.96 10.40 3.14
N LEU A 101 -13.75 9.85 3.31
CA LEU A 101 -13.45 8.90 4.38
C LEU A 101 -13.39 9.60 5.73
N ALA A 102 -13.89 8.93 6.76
CA ALA A 102 -13.76 9.41 8.14
C ALA A 102 -12.28 9.60 8.53
N TYR A 103 -12.07 10.48 9.51
CA TYR A 103 -10.77 10.69 10.13
C TYR A 103 -10.22 9.35 10.68
N PRO A 104 -8.97 8.95 10.38
CA PRO A 104 -8.45 7.67 10.83
C PRO A 104 -8.35 7.62 12.36
N LYS A 105 -9.09 6.70 12.98
CA LYS A 105 -9.34 6.64 14.43
C LYS A 105 -8.09 6.63 15.33
N MET A 106 -6.96 6.12 14.83
CA MET A 106 -5.74 5.92 15.60
C MET A 106 -4.56 6.75 15.11
N ILE A 107 -4.74 7.65 14.13
CA ILE A 107 -3.59 8.32 13.49
C ILE A 107 -2.78 9.17 14.47
N ASP A 108 -3.45 9.87 15.40
CA ASP A 108 -2.79 10.74 16.39
C ASP A 108 -2.00 9.98 17.45
N VAL A 109 -2.27 8.68 17.62
CA VAL A 109 -1.53 7.81 18.56
C VAL A 109 -0.47 7.01 17.81
N ALA A 110 -0.84 6.40 16.68
CA ALA A 110 0.00 5.48 15.94
C ALA A 110 1.13 6.21 15.20
N VAL A 111 0.89 7.39 14.62
CA VAL A 111 1.93 8.10 13.87
C VAL A 111 3.09 8.53 14.78
N PRO A 112 2.86 9.24 15.91
CA PRO A 112 3.95 9.62 16.81
C PRO A 112 4.73 8.41 17.34
N ALA A 113 4.02 7.35 17.77
CA ALA A 113 4.67 6.13 18.26
C ALA A 113 5.53 5.47 17.18
N ASN A 114 5.04 5.36 15.94
CA ASN A 114 5.79 4.75 14.84
C ASN A 114 7.02 5.56 14.43
N MET A 115 6.96 6.90 14.54
CA MET A 115 8.11 7.78 14.24
C MET A 115 9.30 7.57 15.19
N VAL A 116 9.05 7.01 16.38
CA VAL A 116 10.08 6.62 17.37
C VAL A 116 10.24 5.11 17.49
N CYS A 117 9.91 4.36 16.42
CA CYS A 117 10.04 2.90 16.36
C CYS A 117 9.20 2.15 17.42
N GLY A 118 8.08 2.73 17.85
CA GLY A 118 7.19 2.15 18.86
C GLY A 118 7.74 2.17 20.28
N LEU A 119 8.88 2.83 20.51
CA LEU A 119 9.45 2.98 21.84
C LEU A 119 8.49 3.77 22.74
N GLN A 120 8.28 3.26 23.96
CA GLN A 120 7.59 3.97 25.01
C GLN A 120 8.64 4.62 25.91
N ASP A 121 8.41 5.85 26.34
CA ASP A 121 9.24 6.46 27.37
C ASP A 121 9.18 5.57 28.61
N LEU A 122 10.34 5.13 29.09
CA LEU A 122 10.41 4.43 30.37
C LEU A 122 10.01 5.43 31.45
N GLU A 123 9.07 5.05 32.33
CA GLU A 123 8.74 5.84 33.51
C GLU A 123 10.03 6.26 34.23
N PRO A 124 10.17 7.54 34.63
CA PRO A 124 11.35 7.96 35.36
C PRO A 124 11.45 7.10 36.62
N LYS A 125 12.58 6.40 36.79
CA LYS A 125 12.86 5.65 38.02
C LYS A 125 12.71 6.65 39.17
N ALA A 126 11.74 6.40 40.05
CA ALA A 126 11.65 7.11 41.31
C ALA A 126 12.98 6.92 42.06
N ASN A 127 13.68 8.02 42.30
CA ASN A 127 14.88 8.04 43.16
C ASN A 127 14.47 7.94 44.63
#